data_AF-Q5MYR7-F1
#
_entry.id   AF-Q5MYR7-F1
#
_cell.length_a   1.000
_cell.length_b   1.000
_cell.length_c   1.000
_cell.angle_alpha   90.00
_cell.angle_beta   90.00
_cell.angle_gamma   90.00
#
_symmetry.space_group_name_H-M   'P 1'
#
loop_
_entity.id
_entity.type
_entity.pdbx_description
1 polymer ?
#
loop_
_entity_poly.entity_id
_entity_poly.type
_entity_poly.pdbx_seq_one_letter_code
_entity_poly.pdbx_strand_id
1 'polypeptide(L)'
;KEDAHRTLLGDMLIRTAAAKAYGLDPAAISFSVQEYGKPYIPALPDMHFNISHSGRWIVCAVDSKPIGIDIEKMKPGTIDIAKRFFSPTEYSDLQAKHPDQQTDYFYHLWSMKESFI
;
A
#
# COMPACT_ATOMS: atom_id res chain seq x y z
N LYS A 1 6.19 -18.74 -0.64
CA LYS A 1 7.57 -18.36 -0.24
C LYS A 1 7.76 -16.84 -0.37
N GLU A 2 7.51 -16.26 -1.55
CA GLU A 2 7.62 -14.81 -1.77
C GLU A 2 6.67 -13.95 -0.90
N ASP A 3 5.41 -14.33 -0.72
CA ASP A 3 4.48 -13.56 0.14
C ASP A 3 4.93 -13.51 1.60
N ALA A 4 5.36 -14.66 2.14
CA ALA A 4 5.89 -14.73 3.50
C ALA A 4 7.12 -13.82 3.68
N HIS A 5 8.01 -13.75 2.68
CA HIS A 5 9.13 -12.82 2.70
C HIS A 5 8.68 -11.36 2.67
N ARG A 6 7.68 -11.01 1.83
CA ARG A 6 7.14 -9.64 1.75
C ARG A 6 6.52 -9.19 3.07
N THR A 7 5.71 -10.05 3.70
CA THR A 7 5.11 -9.76 4.99
C THR A 7 6.18 -9.60 6.08
N LEU A 8 7.16 -10.51 6.15
CA LEU A 8 8.25 -10.43 7.13
C LEU A 8 9.09 -9.16 6.97
N LEU A 9 9.54 -8.88 5.74
CA LEU A 9 10.37 -7.71 5.46
C LEU A 9 9.57 -6.41 5.70
N GLY A 10 8.26 -6.43 5.49
CA GLY A 10 7.40 -5.31 5.79
C GLY A 10 7.30 -5.01 7.30
N ASP A 11 7.08 -6.04 8.11
CA ASP A 11 7.13 -5.93 9.58
C ASP A 11 8.48 -5.36 10.05
N MET A 12 9.59 -5.90 9.53
CA MET A 12 10.94 -5.42 9.87
C MET A 12 11.17 -3.96 9.46
N LEU A 13 10.62 -3.52 8.32
CA LEU A 13 10.75 -2.15 7.83
C LEU A 13 10.09 -1.16 8.79
N ILE A 14 8.86 -1.45 9.23
CA ILE A 14 8.13 -0.60 10.17
C ILE A 14 8.83 -0.57 11.54
N ARG A 15 9.24 -1.73 12.06
CA ARG A 15 9.99 -1.81 13.32
C ARG A 15 11.26 -0.97 13.29
N THR A 16 11.99 -1.04 12.18
CA THR A 16 13.22 -0.26 11.99
C THR A 16 12.93 1.23 11.89
N ALA A 17 11.87 1.63 11.18
CA ALA A 17 11.47 3.03 11.07
C ALA A 17 11.06 3.62 12.43
N ALA A 18 10.21 2.92 13.17
CA ALA A 18 9.77 3.31 14.52
C ALA A 18 10.94 3.39 15.50
N ALA A 19 11.82 2.39 15.51
CA ALA A 19 13.01 2.39 16.36
C ALA A 19 13.93 3.58 16.08
N LYS A 20 14.17 3.91 14.80
CA LYS A 20 15.00 5.05 14.41
C LYS A 20 14.37 6.40 14.77
N ALA A 21 13.05 6.54 14.59
CA ALA A 21 12.35 7.80 14.82
C ALA A 21 12.10 8.09 16.31
N TYR A 22 11.87 7.05 17.12
CA TYR A 22 11.42 7.18 18.51
C TYR A 22 12.36 6.53 19.54
N GLY A 23 13.51 5.98 19.11
CA GLY A 23 14.51 5.39 20.02
C GLY A 23 14.05 4.10 20.71
N LEU A 24 13.06 3.40 20.14
CA LEU A 24 12.55 2.14 20.68
C LEU A 24 13.44 0.96 20.27
N ASP A 25 13.46 -0.09 21.09
CA ASP A 25 13.99 -1.39 20.67
C ASP A 25 13.04 -2.01 19.62
N PRO A 26 13.50 -2.32 18.39
CA PRO A 26 12.70 -2.99 17.38
C PRO A 26 11.99 -4.26 17.88
N ALA A 27 12.61 -5.02 18.78
CA ALA A 27 12.06 -6.25 19.34
C ALA A 27 10.92 -6.00 20.34
N ALA A 28 10.90 -4.82 20.98
CA ALA A 28 9.87 -4.44 21.94
C ALA A 28 8.61 -3.86 21.29
N ILE A 29 8.65 -3.54 19.99
CA ILE A 29 7.51 -2.98 19.26
C ILE A 29 6.40 -4.04 19.15
N SER A 30 5.21 -3.67 19.61
CA SER A 30 4.00 -4.49 19.49
C SER A 30 3.01 -3.82 18.54
N PHE A 31 2.54 -4.58 17.56
CA PHE A 31 1.49 -4.15 16.63
C PHE A 31 0.11 -4.56 17.15
N SER A 32 -0.88 -3.73 16.84
CA SER A 32 -2.30 -4.04 16.98
C SER A 32 -3.01 -3.71 15.66
N VAL A 33 -4.26 -4.12 15.51
CA VAL A 33 -5.07 -3.89 14.30
C VAL A 33 -6.33 -3.11 14.65
N GLN A 34 -6.70 -2.16 13.79
CA GLN A 34 -7.97 -1.45 13.87
C GLN A 34 -9.12 -2.33 13.36
N GLU A 35 -10.35 -1.82 13.46
CA GLU A 35 -11.59 -2.53 13.06
C GLU A 35 -11.52 -3.09 11.62
N TYR A 36 -10.95 -2.31 10.69
CA TYR A 36 -10.81 -2.71 9.28
C TYR A 36 -9.46 -3.35 8.95
N GLY A 37 -8.70 -3.80 9.96
CA GLY A 37 -7.45 -4.53 9.77
C GLY A 37 -6.20 -3.67 9.59
N LYS A 38 -6.31 -2.33 9.60
CA LYS A 38 -5.14 -1.43 9.50
C LYS A 38 -4.23 -1.58 10.74
N PRO A 39 -2.95 -1.94 10.58
CA PRO A 39 -2.03 -2.10 11.70
C PRO A 39 -1.64 -0.73 12.30
N TYR A 40 -1.38 -0.71 13.60
CA TYR A 40 -0.86 0.46 14.32
C TYR A 40 0.01 0.02 15.51
N ILE A 41 0.76 0.94 16.10
CA ILE A 41 1.59 0.70 17.29
C ILE A 41 0.95 1.44 18.47
N PRO A 42 0.30 0.75 19.44
CA PRO A 42 -0.37 1.41 20.56
C PRO A 42 0.54 2.31 21.40
N ALA A 43 1.83 1.96 21.49
CA ALA A 43 2.84 2.74 22.22
C ALA A 43 3.23 4.05 21.50
N LEU A 44 2.88 4.20 20.22
CA LEU A 44 3.19 5.36 19.39
C LEU A 44 1.91 5.86 18.68
N PRO A 45 0.93 6.42 19.42
CA PRO A 45 -0.37 6.80 18.86
C PRO A 45 -0.28 7.87 17.78
N ASP A 46 0.74 8.73 17.83
CA ASP A 46 0.97 9.80 16.85
C ASP A 46 1.78 9.33 15.62
N MET A 47 2.29 8.09 15.62
CA MET A 47 3.01 7.51 14.49
C MET A 47 2.03 6.73 13.61
N HIS A 48 1.60 7.34 12.53
CA HIS A 48 0.83 6.67 11.51
C HIS A 48 1.76 6.08 10.46
N PHE A 49 1.44 4.86 10.03
CA PHE A 49 2.14 4.22 8.94
C PHE A 49 1.18 3.44 8.05
N ASN A 50 1.64 3.16 6.84
CA ASN A 50 0.99 2.24 5.94
C ASN A 50 2.05 1.47 5.15
N ILE A 51 1.71 0.26 4.73
CA ILE A 51 2.61 -0.63 4.04
C ILE A 51 1.90 -1.30 2.88
N SER A 52 2.56 -1.35 1.73
CA SER A 52 2.10 -2.10 0.57
C SER A 52 3.28 -2.86 -0.05
N HIS A 53 2.97 -3.96 -0.72
CA HIS A 53 3.98 -4.79 -1.35
C HIS A 53 3.43 -5.47 -2.60
N SER A 54 4.16 -5.40 -3.71
CA SER A 54 3.78 -6.06 -4.94
C SER A 54 5.01 -6.36 -5.80
N GLY A 55 5.01 -7.55 -6.40
CA GLY A 55 6.19 -8.05 -7.11
C GLY A 55 7.42 -8.15 -6.19
N ARG A 56 8.45 -7.36 -6.51
CA ARG A 56 9.74 -7.35 -5.79
C ARG A 56 9.88 -6.18 -4.81
N TRP A 57 8.84 -5.37 -4.68
CA TRP A 57 8.89 -4.14 -3.90
C TRP A 57 8.07 -4.27 -2.62
N ILE A 58 8.56 -3.59 -1.59
CA ILE A 58 7.92 -3.37 -0.30
C ILE A 58 8.13 -1.90 -0.02
N VAL A 59 7.04 -1.17 0.21
CA VAL A 59 7.07 0.27 0.47
C VAL A 59 6.36 0.55 1.78
N CYS A 60 6.91 1.48 2.56
CA CYS A 60 6.31 1.94 3.80
C CYS A 60 6.31 3.46 3.81
N ALA A 61 5.14 4.03 4.13
CA ALA A 61 4.99 5.44 4.40
C ALA A 61 4.77 5.64 5.90
N VAL A 62 5.35 6.71 6.45
CA VAL A 62 5.23 7.09 7.86
C VAL A 62 4.95 8.59 7.94
N ASP A 63 3.98 8.99 8.76
CA ASP A 63 3.68 10.40 9.02
C ASP A 63 3.07 10.56 10.42
N SER A 64 3.02 11.81 10.87
CA SER A 64 2.30 12.31 12.05
C SER A 64 0.77 12.34 11.89
N LYS A 65 0.26 12.02 10.70
CA LYS A 65 -1.17 12.02 10.35
C LYS A 65 -1.53 10.74 9.60
N PRO A 66 -2.82 10.34 9.55
CA PRO A 66 -3.24 9.17 8.79
C PRO A 66 -2.75 9.23 7.34
N ILE A 67 -2.02 8.18 6.95
CA ILE A 67 -1.40 8.04 5.63
C ILE A 67 -1.75 6.69 5.02
N GLY A 68 -1.73 6.63 3.69
CA GLY A 68 -1.90 5.42 2.89
C GLY A 68 -0.86 5.38 1.76
N ILE A 69 -0.44 4.18 1.38
CA ILE A 69 0.52 3.94 0.30
C ILE A 69 0.12 2.66 -0.42
N ASP A 70 0.18 2.68 -1.74
CA ASP A 70 0.00 1.47 -2.53
C ASP A 70 1.11 1.33 -3.57
N ILE A 71 1.47 0.08 -3.87
CA ILE A 71 2.35 -0.27 -4.97
C ILE A 71 1.82 -1.51 -5.66
N GLU A 72 1.67 -1.43 -6.99
CA GLU A 72 1.24 -2.58 -7.78
C GLU A 72 2.20 -2.94 -8.91
N LYS A 73 2.50 -4.24 -9.01
CA LYS A 73 3.24 -4.77 -10.16
C LYS A 73 2.28 -4.89 -11.34
N MET A 74 2.57 -4.14 -12.38
CA MET A 74 1.82 -4.18 -13.63
C MET A 74 1.84 -5.59 -14.25
N LYS A 75 0.66 -6.11 -14.60
CA LYS A 75 0.46 -7.38 -15.29
C LYS A 75 -0.56 -7.21 -16.43
N PRO A 76 -0.28 -7.76 -17.62
CA PRO A 76 -1.25 -7.78 -18.72
C PRO A 76 -2.54 -8.50 -18.33
N GLY A 77 -3.68 -8.08 -18.90
CA GLY A 77 -4.97 -8.77 -18.74
C GLY A 77 -5.76 -8.43 -17.47
N THR A 78 -5.29 -7.48 -16.65
CA THR A 78 -5.97 -7.07 -15.40
C THR A 78 -7.01 -5.96 -15.62
N ILE A 79 -7.10 -5.39 -16.82
CA ILE A 79 -7.97 -4.24 -17.13
C ILE A 79 -9.45 -4.59 -17.01
N ASP A 80 -9.82 -5.87 -17.13
CA ASP A 80 -11.22 -6.32 -17.14
C ASP A 80 -11.97 -6.01 -15.83
N ILE A 81 -11.25 -5.90 -14.70
CA ILE A 81 -11.88 -5.55 -13.42
C ILE A 81 -12.19 -4.04 -13.31
N ALA A 82 -11.61 -3.20 -14.17
CA ALA A 82 -11.78 -1.75 -14.13
C ALA A 82 -13.27 -1.37 -14.16
N LYS A 83 -14.08 -2.05 -14.98
CA LYS A 83 -15.51 -1.76 -15.10
C LYS A 83 -16.29 -1.93 -13.78
N ARG A 84 -15.80 -2.76 -12.86
CA ARG A 84 -16.45 -3.03 -11.57
C ARG A 84 -16.01 -2.07 -10.47
N PHE A 85 -14.75 -1.65 -10.49
CA PHE A 85 -14.14 -0.89 -9.39
C PHE A 85 -13.95 0.59 -9.70
N PHE A 86 -13.92 0.97 -10.98
CA PHE A 86 -13.77 2.36 -11.40
C PHE A 86 -15.15 3.00 -11.57
N SER A 87 -15.22 4.28 -11.24
CA SER A 87 -16.37 5.11 -11.58
C SER A 87 -16.55 5.19 -13.10
N PRO A 88 -17.75 5.57 -13.59
CA PRO A 88 -17.99 5.74 -15.02
C PRO A 88 -16.99 6.70 -15.69
N THR A 89 -16.58 7.76 -15.01
CA THR A 89 -15.58 8.73 -15.51
C THR A 89 -14.20 8.09 -15.64
N GLU A 90 -13.69 7.47 -14.56
CA GLU A 90 -12.38 6.80 -14.56
C GLU A 90 -12.30 5.69 -15.62
N TYR A 91 -13.38 4.90 -15.78
CA TYR A 91 -13.46 3.87 -16.79
C TYR A 91 -13.48 4.46 -18.21
N SER A 92 -14.24 5.54 -18.43
CA SER A 92 -14.25 6.25 -19.72
C SER A 92 -12.87 6.81 -20.07
N ASP A 93 -12.20 7.44 -19.10
CA ASP A 93 -10.84 7.99 -19.29
C ASP A 93 -9.83 6.90 -19.63
N LEU A 94 -9.95 5.73 -19.01
CA LEU A 94 -9.14 4.56 -19.31
C LEU A 94 -9.38 4.05 -20.73
N GLN A 95 -10.64 3.91 -21.15
CA GLN A 95 -10.99 3.47 -22.50
C GLN A 95 -10.56 4.47 -23.58
N ALA A 96 -10.44 5.76 -23.24
CA ALA A 96 -9.96 6.79 -24.15
C ALA A 96 -8.43 6.76 -24.38
N LYS A 97 -7.66 5.99 -23.58
CA LYS A 97 -6.21 5.85 -23.78
C LYS A 97 -5.89 4.92 -24.96
N HIS A 98 -4.74 5.17 -25.60
CA HIS A 98 -4.17 4.24 -26.58
C HIS A 98 -3.98 2.85 -25.93
N PRO A 99 -4.24 1.73 -26.63
CA PRO A 99 -4.14 0.38 -26.06
C PRO A 99 -2.84 0.12 -25.28
N ASP A 100 -1.70 0.59 -25.80
CA ASP A 100 -0.38 0.45 -25.16
C ASP A 100 -0.22 1.22 -23.84
N GLN A 101 -1.10 2.19 -23.56
CA GLN A 101 -1.09 3.01 -22.34
C GLN A 101 -2.16 2.60 -21.32
N GLN A 102 -3.12 1.75 -21.72
CA GLN A 102 -4.24 1.40 -20.85
C GLN A 102 -3.79 0.63 -19.60
N THR A 103 -2.82 -0.26 -19.73
CA THR A 103 -2.28 -1.01 -18.58
C THR A 103 -1.68 -0.06 -17.55
N ASP A 104 -0.79 0.83 -17.98
CA ASP A 104 -0.13 1.79 -17.08
C ASP A 104 -1.15 2.72 -16.43
N TYR A 105 -2.11 3.23 -17.19
CA TYR A 105 -3.14 4.12 -16.67
C TYR A 105 -4.10 3.41 -15.70
N PHE A 106 -4.43 2.15 -15.96
CA PHE A 106 -5.20 1.33 -15.03
C PHE A 106 -4.49 1.20 -13.69
N TYR A 107 -3.21 0.82 -13.68
CA TYR A 107 -2.45 0.67 -12.43
C TYR A 107 -2.22 2.01 -11.73
N HIS A 108 -2.10 3.10 -12.48
CA HIS A 108 -2.05 4.44 -11.90
C HIS A 108 -3.32 4.78 -11.13
N LEU A 109 -4.49 4.61 -11.75
CA LEU A 109 -5.78 4.82 -11.08
C LEU A 109 -5.97 3.86 -9.90
N TRP A 110 -5.66 2.58 -10.10
CA TRP A 110 -5.80 1.56 -9.06
C TRP A 110 -4.99 1.90 -7.81
N SER A 111 -3.69 2.18 -7.95
CA SER A 111 -2.84 2.50 -6.81
C SER A 111 -3.21 3.81 -6.13
N MET A 112 -3.69 4.81 -6.87
CA MET A 112 -4.24 6.01 -6.24
C MET A 112 -5.46 5.71 -5.38
N LYS A 113 -6.40 4.88 -5.86
CA LYS A 113 -7.60 4.51 -5.10
C LYS A 113 -7.26 3.70 -3.86
N GLU A 114 -6.44 2.65 -4.00
CA GLU A 114 -6.04 1.80 -2.86
C GLU A 114 -5.19 2.56 -1.84
N SER A 115 -4.43 3.59 -2.26
CA SER A 115 -3.72 4.43 -1.30
C SER A 115 -4.63 5.34 -0.46
N PHE A 116 -5.87 5.58 -0.92
CA PHE A 116 -6.86 6.40 -0.23
C PHE A 116 -7.76 5.60 0.72
N ILE A 117 -8.05 4.34 0.37
CA ILE A 117 -8.92 3.42 1.12
C ILE A 117 -8.22 2.94 2.40
#